data_AF-Q7QL18-F1
#
_entry.id   AF-Q7QL18-F1
#
_cell.length_a   1.000
_cell.length_b   1.000
_cell.length_c   1.000
_cell.angle_alpha   90.00
_cell.angle_beta   90.00
_cell.angle_gamma   90.00
#
_symmetry.space_group_name_H-M   'P 1'
#
loop_
_entity.id
_entity.type
_entity.pdbx_description
1 polymer ?
#
loop_
_entity_poly.entity_id
_entity_poly.type
_entity_poly.pdbx_seq_one_letter_code
_entity_poly.pdbx_strand_id
1 'polypeptide(L)'
;GTRTRGQMFGEIALLHDCPRTATCTTATDCELLCLSRADFDRILKHTLLDRWRQLQLALERFDYFKYWTNDQVRECCLLSRIVAFDTQQKLPVDGDARYTYFVLSGQCMILQCLTVAKVHGTYRLVPIATNESAAAEQTSRDANAASKVKCLLTRFSITFWSHPPAGFSVVMPLPPPPPLQQPTIEHRFIDVGTFSCGSVFGLGEPMPHRMVVARNRVQCLVIPRGWLFEKQQNVGNTWQRIRMKLEMTIQRDRLFEQFVRDQRWQRYRKALVREYVRLHPRQNATQLADVPIMCRVEQGEI
;
A
#
# COMPACT_ATOMS: atom_id res chain seq x y z
N GLY A 1 19.68 3.38 -22.83
CA GLY A 1 19.20 2.70 -21.61
C GLY A 1 19.44 1.21 -21.70
N THR A 2 19.52 0.52 -20.57
CA THR A 2 19.71 -0.94 -20.51
C THR A 2 18.39 -1.68 -20.73
N ARG A 3 18.39 -2.72 -21.58
CA ARG A 3 17.24 -3.60 -21.77
C ARG A 3 17.34 -4.83 -20.88
N THR A 4 16.20 -5.29 -20.36
CA THR A 4 16.11 -6.48 -19.51
C THR A 4 15.37 -7.62 -20.21
N ARG A 5 15.44 -8.82 -19.62
CA ARG A 5 14.78 -10.03 -20.13
C ARG A 5 13.31 -9.76 -20.51
N GLY A 6 12.92 -10.21 -21.70
CA GLY A 6 11.56 -10.09 -22.24
C GLY A 6 11.26 -8.78 -22.96
N GLN A 7 12.22 -7.85 -23.04
CA GLN A 7 12.09 -6.63 -23.83
C GLN A 7 12.58 -6.85 -25.27
N MET A 8 11.97 -6.14 -26.22
CA MET A 8 12.40 -6.10 -27.63
C MET A 8 13.18 -4.82 -27.92
N PHE A 9 13.93 -4.82 -29.03
CA PHE A 9 14.60 -3.64 -29.59
C PHE A 9 14.66 -3.73 -31.12
N GLY A 10 14.79 -2.58 -31.79
CA GLY A 10 14.83 -2.47 -33.27
C GLY A 10 13.45 -2.27 -33.92
N GLU A 11 12.38 -2.29 -33.14
CA GLU A 11 11.00 -2.07 -33.58
C GLU A 11 10.77 -0.67 -34.15
N ILE A 12 11.49 0.34 -33.65
CA ILE A 12 11.34 1.75 -34.07
C ILE A 12 11.62 1.91 -35.56
N ALA A 13 12.73 1.32 -36.02
CA ALA A 13 13.15 1.38 -37.42
C ALA A 13 12.11 0.71 -38.33
N LEU A 14 11.41 -0.32 -37.83
CA LEU A 14 10.38 -1.03 -38.58
C LEU A 14 9.02 -0.31 -38.55
N LEU A 15 8.69 0.36 -37.44
CA LEU A 15 7.43 1.09 -37.26
C LEU A 15 7.42 2.42 -38.02
N HIS A 16 8.55 3.13 -38.04
CA HIS A 16 8.66 4.46 -38.64
C HIS A 16 9.43 4.50 -39.97
N ASP A 17 9.81 3.33 -40.48
CA ASP A 17 10.59 3.18 -41.71
C ASP A 17 11.83 4.10 -41.75
N CYS A 18 12.56 4.14 -40.64
CA CYS A 18 13.71 5.00 -40.45
C CYS A 18 15.00 4.18 -40.23
N PRO A 19 16.19 4.78 -40.44
CA PRO A 19 17.45 4.12 -40.13
C PRO A 19 17.53 3.69 -38.66
N ARG A 20 18.42 2.73 -38.38
CA ARG A 20 18.68 2.26 -37.02
C ARG A 20 18.98 3.44 -36.09
N THR A 21 18.15 3.63 -35.07
CA THR A 21 18.21 4.78 -34.16
C THR A 21 19.19 4.59 -33.01
N ALA A 22 19.60 3.36 -32.71
CA ALA A 22 20.51 3.06 -31.61
C ALA A 22 21.42 1.86 -31.92
N THR A 23 22.64 1.92 -31.38
CA THR A 23 23.55 0.77 -31.33
C THR A 23 23.32 0.02 -30.02
N CYS A 24 23.20 -1.31 -30.08
CA CYS A 24 23.05 -2.17 -28.92
C CYS A 24 24.28 -3.04 -28.75
N THR A 25 24.79 -3.14 -27.53
CA THR A 25 25.87 -4.04 -27.13
C THR A 25 25.41 -4.88 -25.94
N THR A 26 25.92 -6.10 -25.84
CA THR A 26 25.59 -7.02 -24.75
C THR A 26 26.50 -6.73 -23.56
N ALA A 27 25.90 -6.47 -22.39
CA ALA A 27 26.66 -6.29 -21.14
C ALA A 27 27.00 -7.64 -20.47
N THR A 28 26.20 -8.66 -20.74
CA THR A 28 26.34 -10.03 -20.24
C THR A 28 25.97 -11.00 -21.36
N ASP A 29 26.27 -12.28 -21.19
CA ASP A 29 25.78 -13.34 -22.07
C ASP A 29 24.25 -13.32 -22.12
N CYS A 30 23.69 -13.38 -23.32
CA CYS A 30 22.25 -13.33 -23.54
C CYS A 30 21.84 -14.08 -24.80
N GLU A 31 20.60 -14.57 -24.78
CA GLU A 31 19.96 -15.21 -25.92
C GLU A 31 18.90 -14.28 -26.49
N LEU A 32 18.84 -14.20 -27.82
CA LEU A 32 17.92 -13.32 -28.53
C LEU A 32 17.06 -14.13 -29.49
N LEU A 33 15.75 -13.85 -29.48
CA LEU A 33 14.85 -14.28 -30.54
C LEU A 33 14.87 -13.25 -31.67
N CYS A 34 15.28 -13.67 -32.86
CA CYS A 34 15.31 -12.81 -34.04
C CYS A 34 14.05 -13.02 -34.88
N LEU A 35 13.41 -11.92 -35.29
CA LEU A 35 12.25 -11.93 -36.19
C LEU A 35 12.61 -11.22 -37.50
N SER A 36 12.23 -11.80 -38.63
CA SER A 36 12.43 -11.18 -39.95
C SER A 36 11.50 -9.97 -40.14
N ARG A 37 11.86 -9.02 -41.00
CA ARG A 37 10.99 -7.87 -41.32
C ARG A 37 9.63 -8.33 -41.88
N ALA A 38 9.63 -9.31 -42.77
CA ALA A 38 8.40 -9.85 -43.35
C ALA A 38 7.47 -10.47 -42.29
N ASP A 39 8.03 -11.22 -41.33
CA ASP A 39 7.24 -11.79 -40.23
C ASP A 39 6.77 -10.73 -39.25
N PHE A 40 7.61 -9.73 -38.97
CA PHE A 40 7.24 -8.59 -38.13
C PHE A 40 6.05 -7.81 -38.73
N ASP A 41 6.14 -7.46 -40.02
CA ASP A 41 5.09 -6.74 -40.75
C ASP A 41 3.78 -7.53 -40.74
N ARG A 42 3.85 -8.87 -40.87
CA ARG A 42 2.70 -9.77 -40.88
C ARG A 42 2.07 -9.99 -39.50
N ILE A 43 2.88 -10.07 -38.43
CA ILE A 43 2.41 -10.61 -37.13
C ILE A 43 2.32 -9.51 -36.07
N LEU A 44 3.31 -8.62 -35.95
CA LEU A 44 3.44 -7.72 -34.79
C LEU A 44 3.12 -6.27 -35.09
N LYS A 45 3.34 -5.81 -36.33
CA LYS A 45 3.26 -4.39 -36.68
C LYS A 45 1.93 -3.74 -36.31
N HIS A 46 0.82 -4.38 -36.63
CA HIS A 46 -0.51 -3.87 -36.32
C HIS A 46 -0.70 -3.65 -34.81
N THR A 47 -0.41 -4.69 -34.00
CA THR A 47 -0.57 -4.62 -32.54
C THR A 47 0.34 -3.57 -31.90
N LEU A 48 1.57 -3.41 -32.41
CA LEU A 48 2.50 -2.41 -31.91
C LEU A 48 2.06 -0.99 -32.28
N LEU A 49 1.54 -0.75 -33.48
CA LEU A 49 0.98 0.53 -33.89
C LEU A 49 -0.26 0.90 -33.07
N ASP A 50 -1.14 -0.06 -32.78
CA ASP A 50 -2.30 0.18 -31.91
C ASP A 50 -1.86 0.54 -30.49
N ARG A 51 -0.91 -0.22 -29.93
CA ARG A 51 -0.35 0.07 -28.61
C ARG A 51 0.33 1.45 -28.59
N TRP A 52 1.05 1.80 -29.64
CA TRP A 52 1.67 3.11 -29.80
C TRP A 52 0.64 4.23 -29.75
N ARG A 53 -0.43 4.11 -30.56
CA ARG A 53 -1.53 5.07 -30.61
C ARG A 53 -2.21 5.20 -29.25
N GLN A 54 -2.44 4.09 -28.54
CA GLN A 54 -3.02 4.13 -27.20
C GLN A 54 -2.13 4.88 -26.20
N LEU A 55 -0.81 4.71 -26.28
CA LEU A 55 0.13 5.43 -25.41
C LEU A 55 0.19 6.93 -25.73
N GLN A 56 0.16 7.31 -27.01
CA GLN A 56 0.08 8.72 -27.41
C GLN A 56 -1.19 9.38 -26.87
N LEU A 57 -2.35 8.75 -27.10
CA LEU A 57 -3.62 9.24 -26.56
C LEU A 57 -3.61 9.31 -25.02
N ALA A 58 -2.95 8.37 -24.35
CA ALA A 58 -2.80 8.39 -22.90
C ALA A 58 -1.94 9.57 -22.41
N LEU A 59 -0.84 9.88 -23.11
CA LEU A 59 0.02 11.03 -22.79
C LEU A 59 -0.71 12.36 -23.00
N GLU A 60 -1.50 12.48 -24.07
CA GLU A 60 -2.28 13.69 -24.38
C GLU A 60 -3.30 14.08 -23.29
N ARG A 61 -3.68 13.13 -22.42
CA ARG A 61 -4.61 13.40 -21.30
C ARG A 61 -3.98 14.19 -20.15
N PHE A 62 -2.66 14.36 -20.15
CA PHE A 62 -1.95 15.05 -19.07
C PHE A 62 -1.23 16.29 -19.60
N ASP A 63 -1.55 17.44 -19.02
CA ASP A 63 -0.91 18.72 -19.36
C ASP A 63 0.60 18.72 -19.09
N TYR A 64 1.09 17.81 -18.23
CA TYR A 64 2.52 17.65 -17.93
C TYR A 64 3.37 17.37 -19.18
N PHE A 65 2.79 16.73 -20.19
CA PHE A 65 3.50 16.29 -21.40
C PHE A 65 3.26 17.20 -22.61
N LYS A 66 2.48 18.29 -22.44
CA LYS A 66 2.05 19.18 -23.53
C LYS A 66 3.20 19.78 -24.34
N TYR A 67 4.34 20.02 -23.69
CA TYR A 67 5.49 20.69 -24.29
C TYR A 67 6.64 19.74 -24.62
N TRP A 68 6.41 18.42 -24.56
CA TRP A 68 7.41 17.45 -24.97
C TRP A 68 7.59 17.45 -26.49
N THR A 69 8.83 17.29 -26.93
CA THR A 69 9.15 17.10 -28.33
C THR A 69 8.67 15.74 -28.82
N ASN A 70 8.55 15.58 -30.14
CA ASN A 70 8.18 14.31 -30.75
C ASN A 70 9.14 13.17 -30.35
N ASP A 71 10.42 13.46 -30.15
CA ASP A 71 11.40 12.46 -29.71
C ASP A 71 11.20 12.07 -28.24
N GLN A 72 10.86 13.02 -27.36
CA GLN A 72 10.52 12.73 -25.96
C GLN A 72 9.26 11.86 -25.85
N VAL A 73 8.21 12.20 -26.62
CA VAL A 73 6.99 11.40 -26.70
C VAL A 73 7.30 10.00 -27.23
N ARG A 74 8.13 9.90 -28.28
CA ARG A 74 8.54 8.62 -28.87
C ARG A 74 9.25 7.74 -27.85
N GLU A 75 10.30 8.26 -27.20
CA GLU A 75 11.06 7.53 -26.18
C GLU A 75 10.17 7.14 -25.00
N CYS A 76 9.27 8.02 -24.55
CA CYS A 76 8.32 7.70 -23.49
C CYS A 76 7.42 6.53 -23.87
N CYS A 77 6.82 6.55 -25.06
CA CYS A 77 5.96 5.47 -25.54
C CYS A 77 6.69 4.11 -25.59
N LEU A 78 7.97 4.11 -25.98
CA LEU A 78 8.79 2.88 -26.03
C LEU A 78 9.07 2.30 -24.64
N LEU A 79 9.21 3.16 -23.64
CA LEU A 79 9.53 2.79 -22.27
C LEU A 79 8.28 2.51 -21.43
N SER A 80 7.11 2.95 -21.89
CA SER A 80 5.87 2.96 -21.12
C SER A 80 4.93 1.80 -21.46
N ARG A 81 3.99 1.56 -20.55
CA ARG A 81 2.89 0.62 -20.76
C ARG A 81 1.63 1.08 -20.03
N ILE A 82 0.49 0.67 -20.55
CA ILE A 82 -0.79 0.78 -19.85
C ILE A 82 -0.98 -0.51 -19.05
N VAL A 83 -1.23 -0.38 -17.76
CA VAL A 83 -1.47 -1.50 -16.84
C VAL A 83 -2.86 -1.32 -16.24
N ALA A 84 -3.62 -2.41 -16.18
CA ALA A 84 -4.89 -2.46 -15.46
C ALA A 84 -4.70 -3.14 -14.11
N PHE A 85 -5.39 -2.64 -13.11
CA PHE A 85 -5.48 -3.21 -11.77
C PHE A 85 -6.95 -3.51 -11.46
N ASP A 86 -7.20 -4.68 -10.89
CA ASP A 86 -8.53 -5.09 -10.47
C ASP A 86 -8.92 -4.47 -9.13
N THR A 87 -10.21 -4.45 -8.83
CA THR A 87 -10.75 -3.91 -7.58
C THR A 87 -10.11 -4.61 -6.37
N GLN A 88 -9.73 -3.82 -5.35
CA GLN A 88 -9.00 -4.24 -4.15
C GLN A 88 -7.56 -4.75 -4.38
N GLN A 89 -7.01 -4.63 -5.60
CA GLN A 89 -5.62 -5.00 -5.86
C GLN A 89 -4.65 -3.94 -5.31
N LYS A 90 -3.60 -4.38 -4.60
CA LYS A 90 -2.48 -3.52 -4.18
C LYS A 90 -1.62 -3.14 -5.40
N LEU A 91 -1.32 -1.85 -5.55
CA LEU A 91 -0.39 -1.36 -6.57
C LEU A 91 1.06 -1.46 -6.06
N PRO A 92 2.03 -1.86 -6.92
CA PRO A 92 3.43 -2.01 -6.52
C PRO A 92 4.15 -0.64 -6.54
N VAL A 93 3.86 0.18 -5.53
CA VAL A 93 4.41 1.53 -5.30
C VAL A 93 5.34 1.55 -4.07
N ASP A 94 5.86 0.39 -3.66
CA ASP A 94 6.73 0.28 -2.48
C ASP A 94 8.07 1.00 -2.70
N GLY A 95 8.91 1.10 -1.66
CA GLY A 95 10.07 2.03 -1.60
C GLY A 95 11.10 1.97 -2.74
N ASP A 96 11.19 0.87 -3.50
CA ASP A 96 12.02 0.74 -4.72
C ASP A 96 11.19 0.90 -6.02
N ALA A 97 10.12 1.70 -5.98
CA ALA A 97 9.28 1.94 -7.14
C ALA A 97 10.13 2.47 -8.32
N ARG A 98 10.34 1.60 -9.31
CA ARG A 98 11.05 1.92 -10.56
C ARG A 98 10.20 2.71 -11.54
N TYR A 99 8.90 2.79 -11.27
CA TYR A 99 7.92 3.37 -12.16
C TYR A 99 7.05 4.39 -11.44
N THR A 100 6.64 5.40 -12.21
CA THR A 100 5.63 6.39 -11.86
C THR A 100 4.32 6.01 -12.54
N TYR A 101 3.21 6.19 -11.83
CA TYR A 101 1.87 5.80 -12.25
C TYR A 101 1.03 7.04 -12.49
N PHE A 102 0.41 7.10 -13.67
CA PHE A 102 -0.50 8.15 -14.10
C PHE A 102 -1.89 7.54 -14.27
N VAL A 103 -2.87 7.97 -13.48
CA VAL A 103 -4.21 7.37 -13.48
C VAL A 103 -4.99 7.81 -14.71
N LEU A 104 -5.32 6.87 -15.60
CA LEU A 104 -6.10 7.09 -16.81
C LEU A 104 -7.61 6.91 -16.59
N SER A 105 -7.99 6.01 -15.70
CA SER A 105 -9.39 5.72 -15.37
C SER A 105 -9.47 5.00 -14.03
N GLY A 106 -10.63 5.06 -13.39
CA GLY A 106 -10.85 4.50 -12.05
C GLY A 106 -10.27 5.38 -10.94
N GLN A 107 -10.17 4.79 -9.75
CA GLN A 107 -9.71 5.44 -8.53
C GLN A 107 -8.84 4.49 -7.69
N CYS A 108 -7.71 5.00 -7.20
CA CYS A 108 -6.92 4.31 -6.17
C CYS A 108 -7.14 4.98 -4.81
N MET A 109 -7.28 4.21 -3.75
CA MET A 109 -7.21 4.71 -2.38
C MET A 109 -5.77 4.62 -1.85
N ILE A 110 -5.39 5.56 -1.00
CA ILE A 110 -4.11 5.55 -0.30
C ILE A 110 -4.36 5.29 1.19
N LEU A 111 -3.87 4.15 1.68
CA LEU A 111 -4.07 3.72 3.05
C LEU A 111 -2.79 3.90 3.86
N GLN A 112 -2.90 4.52 5.03
CA GLN A 112 -1.81 4.60 6.01
C GLN A 112 -2.08 3.62 7.16
N CYS A 113 -1.14 2.71 7.40
CA CYS A 113 -1.15 1.88 8.60
C CYS A 113 -0.51 2.64 9.77
N LEU A 114 -1.30 2.89 10.81
CA LEU A 114 -0.85 3.36 12.11
C LEU A 114 -0.70 2.18 13.06
N THR A 115 0.52 1.96 13.53
CA THR A 115 0.77 1.06 14.66
C THR A 115 0.58 1.86 15.94
N VAL A 116 -0.41 1.51 16.75
CA VAL A 116 -0.76 2.21 17.99
C VAL A 116 -0.67 1.26 19.16
N ALA A 117 -0.15 1.75 20.29
CA ALA A 117 -0.20 1.03 21.55
C ALA A 117 -1.34 1.58 22.40
N LYS A 118 -2.16 0.69 22.94
CA LYS A 118 -3.35 1.02 23.74
C LYS A 118 -3.11 0.68 25.20
N VAL A 119 -3.32 1.66 26.07
CA VAL A 119 -3.15 1.55 27.52
C VAL A 119 -4.35 2.24 28.18
N HIS A 120 -5.16 1.50 28.94
CA HIS A 120 -6.34 2.05 29.65
C HIS A 120 -7.26 2.92 28.77
N GLY A 121 -7.45 2.55 27.50
CA GLY A 121 -8.27 3.30 26.54
C GLY A 121 -7.63 4.57 25.98
N THR A 122 -6.40 4.89 26.36
CA THR A 122 -5.56 5.89 25.68
C THR A 122 -4.72 5.22 24.60
N TYR A 123 -4.45 5.95 23.52
CA TYR A 123 -3.63 5.47 22.42
C TYR A 123 -2.35 6.29 22.37
N ARG A 124 -1.24 5.64 22.01
CA ARG A 124 0.03 6.28 21.66
C ARG A 124 0.53 5.75 20.32
N LEU A 125 1.04 6.63 19.46
CA LEU A 125 1.62 6.23 18.18
C LEU A 125 2.95 5.52 18.40
N VAL A 126 3.14 4.36 17.79
CA VAL A 126 4.42 3.65 17.82
C VAL A 126 5.31 4.21 16.71
N PRO A 127 6.55 4.63 17.01
CA PRO A 127 7.50 5.08 16.01
C PRO A 127 7.74 4.01 14.94
N ILE A 128 7.98 4.44 13.71
CA ILE A 128 8.44 3.54 12.66
C ILE A 128 9.90 3.28 12.98
N ALA A 129 10.26 2.03 13.32
CA ALA A 129 11.66 1.69 13.49
C ALA A 129 12.38 1.97 12.16
N THR A 130 13.24 2.98 12.15
CA THR A 130 14.20 3.16 11.06
C THR A 130 15.22 2.04 11.19
N ASN A 131 15.10 1.04 10.30
CA ASN A 131 15.94 -0.15 10.13
C ASN A 131 15.42 -1.42 10.83
N GLU A 132 14.78 -2.29 10.03
CA GLU A 132 14.65 -3.73 10.31
C GLU A 132 16.01 -4.46 10.35
N SER A 133 17.12 -3.76 10.12
CA SER A 133 18.48 -4.30 10.15
C SER A 133 19.14 -4.34 11.54
N ALA A 134 18.53 -3.77 12.59
CA ALA A 134 19.09 -3.78 13.95
C ALA A 134 18.37 -4.74 14.92
N ALA A 135 17.19 -5.26 14.55
CA ALA A 135 16.49 -6.26 15.36
C ALA A 135 16.99 -7.71 15.11
N ALA A 136 17.80 -7.91 14.06
CA ALA A 136 18.35 -9.21 13.68
C ALA A 136 19.67 -9.56 14.38
N GLU A 137 20.32 -8.64 15.11
CA GLU A 137 21.59 -8.91 15.84
C GLU A 137 21.42 -9.12 17.35
N GLN A 138 20.20 -9.04 17.89
CA GLN A 138 19.94 -9.36 19.30
C GLN A 138 19.20 -10.70 19.53
N THR A 139 18.94 -11.48 18.47
CA THR A 139 18.25 -12.78 18.55
C THR A 139 19.17 -14.00 18.31
N SER A 140 20.49 -13.83 18.41
CA SER A 140 21.47 -14.91 18.26
C SER A 140 22.17 -15.36 19.55
N ARG A 141 21.69 -14.95 20.74
CA ARG A 141 22.28 -15.41 22.02
C ARG A 141 21.39 -16.21 22.96
N ASP A 142 20.09 -16.35 22.70
CA ASP A 142 19.22 -17.23 23.49
C ASP A 142 18.54 -18.28 22.61
N ALA A 143 19.35 -19.03 21.87
CA ALA A 143 18.94 -20.31 21.29
C ALA A 143 19.17 -21.43 22.33
N ASN A 144 18.31 -21.51 23.34
CA ASN A 144 18.15 -22.72 24.14
C ASN A 144 16.85 -22.72 24.97
N ALA A 145 15.73 -22.93 24.30
CA ALA A 145 14.60 -23.66 24.86
C ALA A 145 13.63 -24.05 23.74
N ALA A 146 13.67 -25.34 23.39
CA ALA A 146 12.82 -25.93 22.39
C ALA A 146 11.33 -25.93 22.79
N SER A 147 10.50 -25.71 21.77
CA SER A 147 9.23 -26.42 21.50
C SER A 147 8.10 -26.37 22.55
N LYS A 148 6.96 -25.79 22.16
CA LYS A 148 5.74 -26.56 21.82
C LYS A 148 4.56 -25.66 21.45
N VAL A 149 4.15 -25.78 20.19
CA VAL A 149 2.77 -25.54 19.76
C VAL A 149 1.93 -26.75 20.19
N LYS A 150 0.85 -26.52 20.94
CA LYS A 150 -0.28 -27.45 21.15
C LYS A 150 -1.49 -26.56 21.48
N CYS A 151 -2.38 -26.28 20.53
CA CYS A 151 -3.51 -27.12 20.10
C CYS A 151 -4.39 -27.54 21.29
N LEU A 152 -5.56 -26.89 21.40
CA LEU A 152 -6.61 -27.21 22.35
C LEU A 152 -7.12 -28.63 22.12
N LEU A 153 -7.12 -29.45 23.17
CA LEU A 153 -8.10 -30.51 23.35
C LEU A 153 -8.44 -30.64 24.83
N THR A 154 -9.72 -30.53 25.10
CA THR A 154 -10.43 -30.69 26.36
C THR A 154 -10.22 -32.09 26.94
N ARG A 155 -9.93 -32.22 28.25
CA ARG A 155 -10.38 -33.37 29.05
C ARG A 155 -10.32 -33.08 30.56
N PHE A 156 -11.35 -33.58 31.22
CA PHE A 156 -11.71 -33.45 32.64
C PHE A 156 -10.90 -34.39 33.56
N SER A 157 -11.04 -34.14 34.88
CA SER A 157 -10.88 -35.08 36.02
C SER A 157 -9.46 -35.33 36.55
N ILE A 158 -9.17 -35.54 37.85
CA ILE A 158 -9.92 -35.74 39.11
C ILE A 158 -9.01 -35.26 40.27
N THR A 159 -9.62 -34.75 41.34
CA THR A 159 -9.00 -34.39 42.62
C THR A 159 -8.38 -35.59 43.35
N PHE A 160 -7.22 -35.38 43.99
CA PHE A 160 -6.80 -36.18 45.13
C PHE A 160 -6.38 -35.26 46.28
N TRP A 161 -7.11 -35.39 47.39
CA TRP A 161 -6.80 -34.75 48.66
C TRP A 161 -5.71 -35.54 49.38
N SER A 162 -4.69 -34.85 49.90
CA SER A 162 -3.83 -35.36 50.95
C SER A 162 -3.64 -34.27 52.01
N HIS A 163 -3.95 -34.62 53.26
CA HIS A 163 -3.88 -33.77 54.44
C HIS A 163 -2.42 -33.36 54.78
N PRO A 164 -2.20 -32.24 55.51
CA PRO A 164 -0.88 -31.69 55.75
C PRO A 164 -0.24 -32.24 57.05
N PRO A 165 1.10 -32.29 57.18
CA PRO A 165 1.73 -32.31 58.49
C PRO A 165 1.92 -30.88 59.01
N ALA A 166 1.68 -30.73 60.31
CA ALA A 166 1.75 -29.49 61.06
C ALA A 166 3.19 -28.97 61.23
N GLY A 167 3.33 -27.64 61.28
CA GLY A 167 4.46 -26.98 61.93
C GLY A 167 5.45 -26.26 61.03
N PHE A 168 5.02 -25.27 60.25
CA PHE A 168 5.90 -24.22 59.73
C PHE A 168 5.15 -22.88 59.73
N SER A 169 5.67 -21.89 60.47
CA SER A 169 5.25 -20.50 60.33
C SER A 169 5.68 -19.99 58.96
N VAL A 170 4.75 -19.96 58.02
CA VAL A 170 4.95 -19.35 56.71
C VAL A 170 4.80 -17.84 56.86
N VAL A 171 5.90 -17.10 56.72
CA VAL A 171 5.84 -15.68 56.42
C VAL A 171 5.13 -15.56 55.07
N MET A 172 3.92 -15.00 55.07
CA MET A 172 3.17 -14.77 53.83
C MET A 172 4.02 -13.90 52.88
N PRO A 173 4.32 -14.37 51.66
CA PRO A 173 4.88 -13.51 50.64
C PRO A 173 3.87 -12.41 50.35
N LEU A 174 4.33 -11.16 50.37
CA LEU A 174 3.54 -10.02 49.90
C LEU A 174 2.95 -10.38 48.52
N PRO A 175 1.65 -10.14 48.25
CA PRO A 175 1.07 -10.45 46.94
C PRO A 175 1.92 -9.79 45.85
N PRO A 176 2.21 -10.51 44.74
CA PRO A 176 2.93 -9.92 43.64
C PRO A 176 2.19 -8.65 43.19
N PRO A 177 2.90 -7.55 42.89
CA PRO A 177 2.25 -6.36 42.37
C PRO A 177 1.36 -6.75 41.19
N PRO A 178 0.15 -6.16 41.06
CA PRO A 178 -0.75 -6.50 39.97
C PRO A 178 0.02 -6.43 38.64
N PRO A 179 -0.14 -7.42 37.76
CA PRO A 179 0.65 -7.46 36.53
C PRO A 179 0.45 -6.15 35.79
N LEU A 180 1.54 -5.41 35.57
CA LEU A 180 1.53 -4.20 34.76
C LEU A 180 0.90 -4.57 33.42
N GLN A 181 -0.31 -4.07 33.18
CA GLN A 181 -1.11 -4.46 32.03
C GLN A 181 -0.35 -4.00 30.78
N GLN A 182 0.22 -4.96 30.05
CA GLN A 182 1.10 -4.67 28.95
C GLN A 182 0.32 -3.94 27.85
N PRO A 183 0.93 -2.92 27.20
CA PRO A 183 0.29 -2.19 26.12
C PRO A 183 -0.10 -3.15 24.99
N THR A 184 -1.38 -3.16 24.61
CA THR A 184 -1.82 -3.92 23.45
C THR A 184 -1.44 -3.16 22.17
N ILE A 185 -0.70 -3.81 21.27
CA ILE A 185 -0.32 -3.24 19.98
C ILE A 185 -1.44 -3.54 18.97
N GLU A 186 -1.95 -2.49 18.32
CA GLU A 186 -2.98 -2.58 17.29
C GLU A 186 -2.46 -1.92 15.99
N HIS A 187 -2.77 -2.53 14.84
CA HIS A 187 -2.55 -1.93 13.51
C HIS A 187 -3.87 -1.38 12.98
N ARG A 188 -3.90 -0.08 12.67
CA ARG A 188 -5.09 0.60 12.15
C ARG A 188 -4.81 1.20 10.78
N PHE A 189 -5.51 0.72 9.76
CA PHE A 189 -5.47 1.31 8.42
C PHE A 189 -6.44 2.48 8.35
N ILE A 190 -5.96 3.62 7.87
CA ILE A 190 -6.73 4.84 7.69
C ILE A 190 -6.71 5.17 6.20
N ASP A 191 -7.90 5.38 5.62
CA ASP A 191 -8.03 5.95 4.29
C ASP A 191 -7.63 7.43 4.34
N VAL A 192 -6.54 7.76 3.65
CA VAL A 192 -5.95 9.08 3.65
C VAL A 192 -6.46 9.92 2.47
N GLY A 193 -6.95 9.27 1.42
CA GLY A 193 -7.30 9.97 0.21
C GLY A 193 -7.43 9.06 -1.00
N THR A 194 -7.83 9.67 -2.11
CA THR A 194 -8.09 8.97 -3.37
C THR A 194 -7.34 9.64 -4.51
N PHE A 195 -6.60 8.85 -5.29
CA PHE A 195 -6.06 9.25 -6.58
C PHE A 195 -7.08 8.92 -7.67
N SER A 196 -7.65 9.97 -8.27
CA SER A 196 -8.58 9.88 -9.39
C SER A 196 -7.88 10.03 -10.74
N CYS A 197 -8.61 9.87 -11.83
CA CYS A 197 -8.15 10.17 -13.19
C CYS A 197 -7.41 11.53 -13.26
N GLY A 198 -6.23 11.54 -13.88
CA GLY A 198 -5.35 12.71 -13.93
C GLY A 198 -4.31 12.77 -12.80
N SER A 199 -4.49 11.98 -11.74
CA SER A 199 -3.52 11.91 -10.63
C SER A 199 -2.24 11.18 -11.02
N VAL A 200 -1.15 11.54 -10.34
CA VAL A 200 0.16 10.90 -10.46
C VAL A 200 0.71 10.53 -9.09
N PHE A 201 1.33 9.35 -8.97
CA PHE A 201 2.02 8.87 -7.77
C PHE A 201 3.16 7.91 -8.15
N GLY A 202 4.00 7.51 -7.19
CA GLY A 202 5.22 6.73 -7.47
C GLY A 202 6.34 7.57 -8.08
N LEU A 203 6.42 8.84 -7.68
CA LEU A 203 7.50 9.77 -8.03
C LEU A 203 8.72 9.60 -7.10
N GLY A 204 8.65 8.67 -6.14
CA GLY A 204 9.65 8.46 -5.09
C GLY A 204 9.33 9.21 -3.80
N GLU A 205 8.08 9.63 -3.62
CA GLU A 205 7.56 10.09 -2.33
C GLU A 205 7.68 8.99 -1.27
N PRO A 206 7.96 9.34 0.00
CA PRO A 206 8.10 8.36 1.05
C PRO A 206 6.77 7.63 1.32
N MET A 207 6.82 6.30 1.33
CA MET A 207 5.65 5.43 1.54
C MET A 207 5.77 4.52 2.78
N PRO A 208 6.24 5.01 3.95
CA PRO A 208 6.40 4.13 5.11
C PRO A 208 5.05 3.67 5.67
N HIS A 209 4.86 2.36 5.79
CA HIS A 209 3.60 1.74 6.21
C HIS A 209 2.38 2.25 5.43
N ARG A 210 2.58 2.58 4.15
CA ARG A 210 1.55 3.12 3.27
C ARG A 210 1.36 2.19 2.09
N MET A 211 0.14 2.11 1.59
CA MET A 211 -0.16 1.33 0.40
C MET A 211 -1.17 2.06 -0.48
N VAL A 212 -1.04 1.84 -1.77
CA VAL A 212 -2.01 2.29 -2.77
C VAL A 212 -2.78 1.06 -3.23
N VAL A 213 -4.11 1.13 -3.17
CA VAL A 213 -5.00 0.03 -3.51
C VAL A 213 -6.04 0.51 -4.52
N ALA A 214 -6.32 -0.29 -5.53
CA ALA A 214 -7.36 0.02 -6.50
C ALA A 214 -8.75 -0.06 -5.84
N ARG A 215 -9.50 1.05 -5.82
CA ARG A 215 -10.86 1.08 -5.26
C ARG A 215 -11.88 0.44 -6.18
N ASN A 216 -11.68 0.59 -7.48
CA ASN A 216 -12.40 -0.06 -8.57
C ASN A 216 -11.38 -0.54 -9.61
N ARG A 217 -11.82 -0.98 -10.79
CA ARG A 217 -10.88 -1.29 -11.88
C ARG A 217 -10.18 -0.01 -12.33
N VAL A 218 -8.86 0.03 -12.18
CA VAL A 218 -8.01 1.19 -12.49
C VAL A 218 -7.15 0.90 -13.70
N GLN A 219 -7.02 1.86 -14.62
CA GLN A 219 -5.95 1.82 -15.61
C GLN A 219 -4.95 2.92 -15.33
N CYS A 220 -3.66 2.56 -15.38
CA CYS A 220 -2.56 3.49 -15.23
C CYS A 220 -1.65 3.44 -16.46
N LEU A 221 -1.21 4.62 -16.91
CA LEU A 221 0.00 4.75 -17.70
C LEU A 221 1.20 4.67 -16.75
N VAL A 222 2.13 3.77 -17.04
CA VAL A 222 3.28 3.47 -16.19
C VAL A 222 4.55 3.86 -16.94
N ILE A 223 5.31 4.81 -16.39
CA ILE A 223 6.52 5.38 -16.99
C ILE A 223 7.72 5.11 -16.07
N PRO A 224 8.89 4.68 -16.56
CA PRO A 224 10.08 4.53 -15.72
C PRO A 224 10.46 5.83 -15.02
N ARG A 225 10.55 5.79 -13.70
CA ARG A 225 10.83 6.95 -12.85
C ARG A 225 12.19 7.57 -13.17
N GLY A 226 13.22 6.74 -13.38
CA GLY A 226 14.57 7.22 -13.70
C GLY A 226 14.60 8.09 -14.95
N TRP A 227 13.97 7.61 -16.04
CA TRP A 227 13.86 8.35 -17.30
C TRP A 227 13.04 9.63 -17.15
N LEU A 228 11.91 9.56 -16.43
CA LEU A 228 11.04 10.71 -16.19
C LEU A 228 11.76 11.87 -15.45
N PHE A 229 12.73 11.54 -14.60
CA PHE A 229 13.50 12.51 -13.81
C PHE A 229 14.77 13.02 -14.52
N GLU A 230 15.10 12.53 -15.73
CA GLU A 230 16.20 13.06 -16.52
C GLU A 230 15.97 14.55 -16.86
N LYS A 231 17.06 15.34 -16.90
CA LYS A 231 16.98 16.81 -17.08
C LYS A 231 16.18 17.23 -18.32
N GLN A 232 16.27 16.45 -19.40
CA GLN A 232 15.55 16.74 -20.64
C GLN A 232 14.03 16.64 -20.45
N GLN A 233 13.55 15.65 -19.68
CA GLN A 233 12.11 15.40 -19.48
C GLN A 233 11.52 16.23 -18.34
N ASN A 234 12.36 16.66 -17.39
CA ASN A 234 11.95 17.29 -16.14
C ASN A 234 12.24 18.80 -16.12
N VAL A 235 11.76 19.51 -17.14
CA VAL A 235 11.90 20.96 -17.23
C VAL A 235 11.17 21.62 -16.04
N GLY A 236 11.83 22.59 -15.41
CA GLY A 236 11.28 23.32 -14.26
C GLY A 236 11.11 22.51 -12.97
N ASN A 237 11.76 21.34 -12.86
CA ASN A 237 11.66 20.44 -11.70
C ASN A 237 10.21 20.08 -11.33
N THR A 238 9.37 19.92 -12.36
CA THR A 238 7.94 19.67 -12.22
C THR A 238 7.67 18.44 -11.35
N TRP A 239 8.42 17.36 -11.56
CA TRP A 239 8.23 16.09 -10.83
C TRP A 239 8.65 16.18 -9.37
N GLN A 240 9.73 16.92 -9.04
CA GLN A 240 10.13 17.16 -7.65
C GLN A 240 9.08 17.97 -6.89
N ARG A 241 8.49 18.98 -7.55
CA ARG A 241 7.44 19.82 -6.93
C ARG A 241 6.19 19.00 -6.63
N ILE A 242 5.77 18.12 -7.53
CA ILE A 242 4.62 17.23 -7.31
C ILE A 242 4.94 16.22 -6.21
N ARG A 243 6.13 15.60 -6.23
CA ARG A 243 6.60 14.70 -5.16
C ARG A 243 6.53 15.38 -3.79
N MET A 244 7.07 16.59 -3.67
CA MET A 244 7.06 17.37 -2.42
C MET A 244 5.62 17.66 -1.96
N LYS A 245 4.71 17.98 -2.88
CA LYS A 245 3.28 18.17 -2.56
C LYS A 245 2.65 16.89 -2.01
N LEU A 246 2.89 15.74 -2.64
CA LEU A 246 2.37 14.44 -2.19
C LEU A 246 2.89 14.08 -0.79
N GLU A 247 4.16 14.37 -0.53
CA GLU A 247 4.80 14.16 0.77
C GLU A 247 4.19 15.05 1.87
N MET A 248 4.00 16.34 1.59
CA MET A 248 3.43 17.28 2.54
C MET A 248 1.94 17.07 2.81
N THR A 249 1.21 16.47 1.87
CA THR A 249 -0.25 16.25 2.02
C THR A 249 -0.57 15.26 3.14
N ILE A 250 0.32 14.31 3.41
CA ILE A 250 0.02 13.17 4.30
C ILE A 250 1.02 13.10 5.46
N GLN A 251 0.61 13.64 6.61
CA GLN A 251 1.40 13.64 7.84
C GLN A 251 0.86 12.59 8.84
N ARG A 252 1.71 11.61 9.20
CA ARG A 252 1.35 10.48 10.07
C ARG A 252 0.85 10.91 11.45
N ASP A 253 1.48 11.92 12.05
CA ASP A 253 1.11 12.42 13.38
C ASP A 253 -0.26 13.10 13.36
N ARG A 254 -0.56 13.87 12.31
CA ARG A 254 -1.89 14.47 12.12
C ARG A 254 -2.98 13.41 11.93
N LEU A 255 -2.68 12.34 11.19
CA LEU A 255 -3.60 11.20 11.05
C LEU A 255 -3.85 10.50 12.39
N PHE A 256 -2.82 10.40 13.23
CA PHE A 256 -2.96 9.84 14.58
C PHE A 256 -3.82 10.75 15.48
N GLU A 257 -3.61 12.06 15.47
CA GLU A 257 -4.44 13.02 16.21
C GLU A 257 -5.91 12.94 15.78
N GLN A 258 -6.16 12.86 14.47
CA GLN A 258 -7.49 12.66 13.92
C GLN A 258 -8.09 11.33 14.39
N PHE A 259 -7.35 10.23 14.31
CA PHE A 259 -7.79 8.93 14.81
C PHE A 259 -8.19 8.98 16.29
N VAL A 260 -7.37 9.60 17.15
CA VAL A 260 -7.69 9.74 18.59
C VAL A 260 -8.96 10.58 18.79
N ARG A 261 -9.13 11.66 18.01
CA ARG A 261 -10.34 12.48 18.04
C ARG A 261 -11.57 11.67 17.64
N ASP A 262 -11.48 10.89 16.57
CA ASP A 262 -12.58 10.04 16.09
C ASP A 262 -12.94 8.96 17.11
N GLN A 263 -11.94 8.36 17.79
CA GLN A 263 -12.18 7.42 18.88
C GLN A 263 -12.89 8.07 20.08
N ARG A 264 -12.52 9.30 20.46
CA ARG A 264 -13.20 10.05 21.51
C ARG A 264 -14.65 10.35 21.13
N TRP A 265 -14.87 10.81 19.90
CA TRP A 265 -16.21 11.07 19.36
C TRP A 265 -17.07 9.80 19.36
N GLN A 266 -16.54 8.67 18.89
CA GLN A 266 -17.25 7.39 18.88
C GLN A 266 -17.66 6.95 20.29
N ARG A 267 -16.80 7.13 21.30
CA ARG A 267 -17.14 6.84 22.70
C ARG A 267 -18.23 7.78 23.22
N TYR A 268 -18.10 9.07 22.97
CA TYR A 268 -19.07 10.08 23.37
C TYR A 268 -20.44 9.84 22.73
N ARG A 269 -20.48 9.61 21.41
CA ARG A 269 -21.69 9.24 20.67
C ARG A 269 -22.36 8.00 21.27
N LYS A 270 -21.60 6.93 21.53
CA LYS A 270 -22.13 5.70 22.16
C LYS A 270 -22.67 5.97 23.56
N ALA A 271 -22.01 6.79 24.36
CA ALA A 271 -22.48 7.18 25.69
C ALA A 271 -23.79 7.98 25.61
N LEU A 272 -23.86 8.98 24.73
CA LEU A 272 -25.06 9.77 24.47
C LEU A 272 -26.24 8.89 24.03
N VAL A 273 -26.04 8.00 23.07
CA VAL A 273 -27.10 7.09 22.59
C VAL A 273 -27.58 6.21 23.74
N ARG A 274 -26.67 5.63 24.53
CA ARG A 274 -27.04 4.79 25.69
C ARG A 274 -27.81 5.59 26.74
N GLU A 275 -27.39 6.80 27.03
CA GLU A 275 -28.06 7.69 27.98
C GLU A 275 -29.45 8.09 27.48
N TYR A 276 -29.56 8.46 26.21
CA TYR A 276 -30.84 8.82 25.59
C TYR A 276 -31.83 7.65 25.62
N VAL A 277 -31.40 6.44 25.24
CA VAL A 277 -32.20 5.21 25.30
C VAL A 277 -32.62 4.89 26.74
N ARG A 278 -31.73 5.07 27.72
CA ARG A 278 -32.04 4.88 29.14
C ARG A 278 -33.13 5.85 29.62
N LEU A 279 -33.07 7.12 29.21
CA LEU A 279 -34.03 8.15 29.59
C LEU A 279 -35.37 8.05 28.82
N HIS A 280 -35.36 7.50 27.61
CA HIS A 280 -36.52 7.39 26.73
C HIS A 280 -36.74 5.93 26.28
N PRO A 281 -37.23 5.05 27.16
CA PRO A 281 -37.35 3.62 26.91
C PRO A 281 -38.43 3.22 25.88
N ARG A 282 -38.96 4.18 25.11
CA ARG A 282 -39.97 3.88 24.07
C ARG A 282 -39.40 2.86 23.08
N GLN A 283 -40.09 1.73 22.98
CA GLN A 283 -39.79 0.66 22.04
C GLN A 283 -40.20 1.10 20.64
N ASN A 284 -39.26 1.59 19.84
CA ASN A 284 -39.43 1.49 18.39
C ASN A 284 -39.39 -0.01 18.07
N ALA A 285 -40.48 -0.54 17.49
CA ALA A 285 -40.59 -1.94 17.09
C ALA A 285 -39.67 -2.31 15.89
N THR A 286 -38.89 -1.34 15.41
CA THR A 286 -37.92 -1.50 14.33
C THR A 286 -36.77 -2.41 14.77
N GLN A 287 -36.71 -3.60 14.19
CA GLN A 287 -35.64 -4.56 14.41
C GLN A 287 -34.42 -4.19 13.57
N LEU A 288 -33.24 -4.73 13.93
CA LEU A 288 -32.02 -4.55 13.14
C LEU A 288 -32.20 -5.05 11.68
N ALA A 289 -33.09 -6.02 11.47
CA ALA A 289 -33.48 -6.51 10.15
C ALA A 289 -34.18 -5.46 9.28
N ASP A 290 -34.85 -4.48 9.89
CA ASP A 290 -35.61 -3.41 9.20
C ASP A 290 -34.70 -2.25 8.75
N VAL A 291 -33.47 -2.19 9.26
CA VAL A 291 -32.47 -1.19 8.87
C VAL A 291 -31.78 -1.65 7.59
N PRO A 292 -31.73 -0.85 6.51
CA PRO A 292 -31.05 -1.24 5.26
C PRO A 292 -29.60 -1.68 5.49
N ILE A 293 -29.17 -2.74 4.79
CA ILE A 293 -27.82 -3.35 4.94
C ILE A 293 -26.72 -2.30 4.78
N MET A 294 -26.87 -1.35 3.87
CA MET A 294 -25.91 -0.25 3.66
C MET A 294 -25.61 0.53 4.93
N CYS A 295 -26.63 0.80 5.75
CA CYS A 295 -26.47 1.53 7.01
C CYS A 295 -25.78 0.67 8.09
N ARG A 296 -25.90 -0.66 8.03
CA ARG A 296 -25.24 -1.59 8.97
C ARG A 296 -23.74 -1.70 8.69
N VAL A 297 -23.37 -1.73 7.41
CA VAL A 297 -21.97 -1.77 6.95
C VAL A 297 -21.21 -0.49 7.35
N GLU A 298 -21.83 0.69 7.19
CA GLU A 298 -21.21 1.96 7.60
C GLU A 298 -21.00 2.09 9.12
N GLN A 299 -21.76 1.36 9.93
CA GLN A 299 -21.65 1.37 11.39
C GLN A 299 -20.66 0.34 11.95
N GLY A 300 -20.10 -0.53 11.10
CA GLY A 300 -19.14 -1.56 11.50
C GLY A 300 -19.75 -2.64 12.40
N GLU A 301 -21.04 -2.92 12.24
CA GLU A 301 -21.77 -3.96 12.99
C GLU A 301 -21.82 -5.32 12.26
N ILE A 302 -21.06 -5.46 11.18
CA ILE A 302 -20.85 -6.71 10.41
C ILE A 302 -19.34 -6.88 10.21
#